data_AF-A0A7X5WN61-F1
#
_entry.id   AF-A0A7X5WN61-F1
#
_cell.length_a   1.000
_cell.length_b   1.000
_cell.length_c   1.000
_cell.angle_alpha   90.00
_cell.angle_beta   90.00
_cell.angle_gamma   90.00
#
_symmetry.space_group_name_H-M   'P 1'
#
loop_
_entity.id
_entity.type
_entity.pdbx_description
1 polymer ?
#
loop_
_entity_poly.entity_id
_entity_poly.type
_entity_poly.pdbx_seq_one_letter_code
_entity_poly.pdbx_strand_id
1 'polypeptide(L)'
;MRTLLTLLTVLRDHDRLTRGHSERVRAFSALIAEHMDLSERERDLLNWGALAHDVGKLAVDPEILAKKGRPTTLQWEQLREHPAAAETIIGPIRPWLGEWADAATQHHERWDGQGYPAGLAGREISRAGRIVAVADAFDVMTAARSYKPPLPVDDALAEVARNAGTQFDPAVVRAFLAIPPRRIRMVMGSFGWVGNVPLLGEMSAAGSAGTVAASAVASIVAAGAAVLTLVTPSLDGLNPVEYANPWASGSHEATAVAPDDPETDQTDQTDQTDQIDEIAREVEPAPADDGSPTTAAPPGVTPTTAGPDPTVTIRDDDETLMAGAIGILQILNNDSTTTGDVDPRTVSVVDPPTQAVSWVILASGHIQYEAPDTSVDLSDRLIYSVCDESGSCDTATVNISITARANAAP
;
A
#
# COMPACT_ATOMS: atom_id res chain seq x y z
N MET A 1 -12.16 -1.06 23.74
CA MET A 1 -12.60 0.27 23.28
C MET A 1 -11.64 1.40 23.65
N ARG A 2 -11.38 1.69 24.94
CA ARG A 2 -10.51 2.82 25.36
C ARG A 2 -9.12 2.78 24.72
N THR A 3 -8.46 1.62 24.70
CA THR A 3 -7.14 1.43 24.07
C THR A 3 -7.13 1.80 22.59
N LEU A 4 -8.14 1.35 21.83
CA LEU A 4 -8.24 1.64 20.40
C LEU A 4 -8.46 3.14 20.14
N LEU A 5 -9.35 3.78 20.90
CA LEU A 5 -9.55 5.23 20.79
C LEU A 5 -8.27 6.02 21.12
N THR A 6 -7.49 5.56 22.10
CA THR A 6 -6.18 6.13 22.41
C THR A 6 -5.21 5.95 21.24
N LEU A 7 -5.09 4.75 20.67
CA LEU A 7 -4.23 4.48 19.52
C LEU A 7 -4.59 5.36 18.32
N LEU A 8 -5.88 5.46 17.98
CA LEU A 8 -6.36 6.31 16.89
C LEU A 8 -6.09 7.80 17.14
N THR A 9 -6.15 8.24 18.39
CA THR A 9 -5.81 9.62 18.77
C THR A 9 -4.32 9.89 18.60
N VAL A 10 -3.46 8.99 19.08
CA VAL A 10 -2.01 9.10 18.94
C VAL A 10 -1.60 9.05 17.46
N LEU A 11 -2.19 8.15 16.68
CA LEU A 11 -1.94 8.04 15.24
C LEU A 11 -2.26 9.35 14.51
N ARG A 12 -3.43 9.94 14.79
CA ARG A 12 -3.81 11.23 14.20
C ARG A 12 -2.81 12.34 14.52
N ASP A 13 -2.31 12.37 15.75
CA ASP A 13 -1.40 13.42 16.18
C ASP A 13 0.00 13.20 15.55
N HIS A 14 0.36 11.94 15.27
CA HIS A 14 1.60 11.53 14.61
C HIS A 14 1.58 11.71 13.08
N ASP A 15 0.46 11.38 12.41
CA ASP A 15 0.22 11.61 10.98
C ASP A 15 -1.09 12.38 10.80
N ARG A 16 -0.94 13.69 10.54
CA ARG A 16 -2.06 14.62 10.47
C ARG A 16 -2.96 14.38 9.26
N LEU A 17 -2.46 13.68 8.23
CA LEU A 17 -3.23 13.37 7.01
C LEU A 17 -4.13 12.15 7.19
N THR A 18 -3.86 11.29 8.18
CA THR A 18 -4.52 9.98 8.33
C THR A 18 -5.98 10.08 8.75
N ARG A 19 -6.38 11.05 9.60
CA ARG A 19 -7.76 11.03 10.17
C ARG A 19 -8.86 11.08 9.10
N GLY A 20 -8.78 12.01 8.16
CA GLY A 20 -9.79 12.11 7.10
C GLY A 20 -9.77 10.89 6.19
N HIS A 21 -8.58 10.35 5.94
CA HIS A 21 -8.35 9.17 5.13
C HIS A 21 -8.94 7.91 5.78
N SER A 22 -8.55 7.56 7.00
CA SER A 22 -9.04 6.37 7.70
C SER A 22 -10.56 6.36 7.88
N GLU A 23 -11.18 7.52 8.08
CA GLU A 23 -12.65 7.62 8.16
C GLU A 23 -13.33 7.32 6.82
N ARG A 24 -12.77 7.79 5.70
CA ARG A 24 -13.29 7.47 4.36
C ARG A 24 -13.04 6.02 3.99
N VAL A 25 -11.86 5.49 4.30
CA VAL A 25 -11.54 4.05 4.12
C VAL A 25 -12.51 3.17 4.93
N ARG A 26 -12.81 3.53 6.18
CA ARG A 26 -13.86 2.88 6.98
C ARG A 26 -15.20 2.94 6.26
N ALA A 27 -15.62 4.13 5.81
CA ALA A 27 -16.92 4.31 5.18
C ALA A 27 -17.06 3.49 3.88
N PHE A 28 -16.03 3.46 3.02
CA PHE A 28 -16.02 2.60 1.84
C PHE A 28 -16.02 1.12 2.20
N SER A 29 -15.23 0.71 3.20
CA SER A 29 -15.22 -0.68 3.70
C SER A 29 -16.60 -1.12 4.19
N ALA A 30 -17.34 -0.24 4.87
CA ALA A 30 -18.70 -0.51 5.31
C ALA A 30 -19.68 -0.69 4.14
N LEU A 31 -19.56 0.12 3.08
CA LEU A 31 -20.38 -0.03 1.87
C LEU A 31 -20.08 -1.34 1.14
N ILE A 32 -18.81 -1.72 1.04
CA ILE A 32 -18.38 -2.99 0.43
C ILE A 32 -18.96 -4.16 1.24
N ALA A 33 -18.80 -4.13 2.56
CA ALA A 33 -19.27 -5.17 3.46
C ALA A 33 -20.79 -5.38 3.40
N GLU A 34 -21.56 -4.30 3.24
CA GLU A 34 -23.01 -4.37 3.01
C GLU A 34 -23.34 -5.12 1.71
N HIS A 35 -22.61 -4.86 0.61
CA HIS A 35 -22.83 -5.55 -0.67
C HIS A 35 -22.26 -6.97 -0.71
N MET A 36 -21.49 -7.36 0.31
CA MET A 36 -21.00 -8.72 0.53
C MET A 36 -21.81 -9.48 1.58
N ASP A 37 -22.94 -8.91 2.05
CA ASP A 37 -23.85 -9.50 3.03
C ASP A 37 -23.19 -9.88 4.37
N LEU A 38 -22.17 -9.11 4.80
CA LEU A 38 -21.55 -9.31 6.11
C LEU A 38 -22.56 -9.01 7.24
N SER A 39 -22.50 -9.82 8.30
CA SER A 39 -23.37 -9.63 9.46
C SER A 39 -23.13 -8.25 10.09
N GLU A 40 -24.10 -7.73 10.86
CA GLU A 40 -23.92 -6.48 11.61
C GLU A 40 -22.66 -6.52 12.50
N ARG A 41 -22.48 -7.62 13.24
CA ARG A 41 -21.28 -7.85 14.04
C ARG A 41 -19.97 -7.80 13.23
N GLU A 42 -19.91 -8.46 12.07
CA GLU A 42 -18.73 -8.44 11.20
C GLU A 42 -18.46 -7.03 10.66
N ARG A 43 -19.51 -6.30 10.24
CA ARG A 43 -19.40 -4.91 9.81
C ARG A 43 -18.88 -3.99 10.91
N ASP A 44 -19.32 -4.17 12.14
CA ASP A 44 -18.82 -3.41 13.29
C ASP A 44 -17.34 -3.67 13.55
N LEU A 45 -16.90 -4.93 13.52
CA LEU A 45 -15.50 -5.27 13.72
C LEU A 45 -14.62 -4.78 12.56
N LEU A 46 -15.09 -4.92 11.31
CA LEU A 46 -14.43 -4.35 10.13
C LEU A 46 -14.30 -2.83 10.24
N ASN A 47 -15.32 -2.14 10.73
CA ASN A 47 -15.27 -0.68 10.90
C ASN A 47 -14.11 -0.27 11.82
N TRP A 48 -13.88 -1.02 12.90
CA TRP A 48 -12.76 -0.78 13.80
C TRP A 48 -11.41 -1.19 13.19
N GLY A 49 -11.36 -2.31 12.48
CA GLY A 49 -10.17 -2.73 11.75
C GLY A 49 -9.73 -1.72 10.69
N ALA A 50 -10.67 -1.24 9.87
CA ALA A 50 -10.44 -0.26 8.82
C ALA A 50 -9.97 1.10 9.37
N LEU A 51 -10.50 1.55 10.52
CA LEU A 51 -9.99 2.76 11.18
C LEU A 51 -8.55 2.61 11.64
N ALA A 52 -8.16 1.41 12.07
CA ALA A 52 -6.85 1.11 12.60
C ALA A 52 -5.85 0.61 11.54
N HIS A 53 -6.21 0.57 10.25
CA HIS A 53 -5.39 -0.09 9.24
C HIS A 53 -3.95 0.49 9.17
N ASP A 54 -3.84 1.79 9.36
CA ASP A 54 -2.59 2.56 9.31
C ASP A 54 -1.89 2.69 10.68
N VAL A 55 -2.34 1.99 11.73
CA VAL A 55 -1.80 2.16 13.11
C VAL A 55 -0.31 1.87 13.21
N GLY A 56 0.21 1.06 12.30
CA GLY A 56 1.63 0.77 12.16
C GLY A 56 2.50 1.99 11.85
N LYS A 57 1.93 3.07 11.30
CA LYS A 57 2.67 4.32 11.03
C LYS A 57 3.22 4.97 12.31
N LEU A 58 2.74 4.57 13.49
CA LEU A 58 3.34 4.95 14.78
C LEU A 58 4.79 4.50 14.96
N ALA A 59 5.25 3.54 14.16
CA ALA A 59 6.64 3.09 14.14
C ALA A 59 7.50 3.80 13.06
N VAL A 60 6.89 4.65 12.23
CA VAL A 60 7.58 5.38 11.16
C VAL A 60 7.93 6.77 11.66
N ASP A 61 9.12 7.27 11.32
CA ASP A 61 9.54 8.61 11.74
C ASP A 61 8.54 9.71 11.27
N PRO A 62 8.08 10.61 12.16
CA PRO A 62 7.18 11.70 11.80
C PRO A 62 7.70 12.58 10.66
N GLU A 63 9.01 12.77 10.52
CA GLU A 63 9.61 13.57 9.45
C GLU A 63 9.41 12.91 8.07
N ILE A 64 9.39 11.58 8.02
CA ILE A 64 9.11 10.82 6.79
C ILE A 64 7.63 10.96 6.41
N LEU A 65 6.74 10.83 7.39
CA LEU A 65 5.29 10.98 7.19
C LEU A 65 4.91 12.41 6.79
N ALA A 66 5.58 13.41 7.36
CA ALA A 66 5.37 14.82 7.06
C ALA A 66 6.12 15.30 5.81
N LYS A 67 6.92 14.44 5.17
CA LYS A 67 7.81 14.85 4.08
C LYS A 67 7.03 15.44 2.92
N LYS A 68 7.48 16.62 2.51
CA LYS A 68 6.98 17.29 1.32
C LYS A 68 7.64 16.76 0.05
N GLY A 69 7.13 15.66 -0.50
CA GLY A 69 7.55 15.14 -1.81
C GLY A 69 7.45 13.63 -1.88
N ARG A 70 8.08 13.02 -2.88
CA ARG A 70 8.23 11.57 -2.89
C ARG A 70 9.25 11.16 -1.80
N PRO A 71 8.96 10.11 -1.01
CA PRO A 71 9.96 9.53 -0.12
C PRO A 71 11.15 9.02 -0.94
N THR A 72 12.34 9.05 -0.34
CA THR A 72 13.49 8.32 -0.91
C THR A 72 13.24 6.81 -0.82
N THR A 73 14.05 5.99 -1.50
CA THR A 73 13.92 4.52 -1.43
C THR A 73 13.96 4.01 0.01
N LEU A 74 14.91 4.48 0.82
CA LEU A 74 15.00 4.11 2.25
C LEU A 74 13.77 4.54 3.06
N GLN A 75 13.29 5.76 2.82
CA GLN A 75 12.07 6.24 3.47
C GLN A 75 10.85 5.44 3.03
N TRP A 76 10.83 4.98 1.78
CA TRP A 76 9.79 4.11 1.26
C TRP A 76 9.85 2.71 1.88
N GLU A 77 11.03 2.14 2.08
CA GLU A 77 11.20 0.88 2.83
C GLU A 77 10.67 1.01 4.26
N GLN A 78 11.03 2.08 4.97
CA GLN A 78 10.51 2.36 6.31
C GLN A 78 8.99 2.54 6.32
N LEU A 79 8.43 3.21 5.31
CA LEU A 79 6.98 3.30 5.14
C LEU A 79 6.36 1.92 4.85
N ARG A 80 7.01 1.08 4.05
CA ARG A 80 6.53 -0.26 3.67
C ARG A 80 6.49 -1.23 4.87
N GLU A 81 7.28 -0.98 5.90
CA GLU A 81 7.28 -1.78 7.14
C GLU A 81 6.08 -1.53 8.06
N HIS A 82 5.31 -0.46 7.85
CA HIS A 82 4.25 -0.11 8.78
C HIS A 82 3.18 -1.21 8.97
N PRO A 83 2.76 -2.01 7.97
CA PRO A 83 1.82 -3.09 8.21
C PRO A 83 2.42 -4.18 9.10
N ALA A 84 3.71 -4.49 8.95
CA ALA A 84 4.40 -5.43 9.82
C ALA A 84 4.50 -4.90 11.26
N ALA A 85 4.83 -3.62 11.41
CA ALA A 85 4.87 -2.95 12.73
C ALA A 85 3.50 -2.95 13.42
N ALA A 86 2.40 -2.95 12.66
CA ALA A 86 1.05 -2.95 13.21
C ALA A 86 0.73 -4.21 14.04
N GLU A 87 1.38 -5.36 13.79
CA GLU A 87 1.11 -6.61 14.52
C GLU A 87 1.32 -6.43 16.04
N THR A 88 2.43 -5.82 16.43
CA THR A 88 2.75 -5.57 17.84
C THR A 88 1.79 -4.55 18.45
N ILE A 89 1.43 -3.52 17.69
CA ILE A 89 0.61 -2.39 18.18
C ILE A 89 -0.87 -2.79 18.33
N ILE A 90 -1.39 -3.60 17.41
CA ILE A 90 -2.78 -4.09 17.44
C ILE A 90 -2.96 -5.27 18.38
N GLY A 91 -1.87 -5.98 18.74
CA GLY A 91 -1.86 -7.17 19.58
C GLY A 91 -2.76 -7.10 20.83
N PRO A 92 -2.72 -6.02 21.64
CA PRO A 92 -3.55 -5.89 22.83
C PRO A 92 -5.08 -5.89 22.57
N ILE A 93 -5.52 -5.56 21.36
CA ILE A 93 -6.94 -5.52 20.98
C ILE A 93 -7.36 -6.64 20.02
N ARG A 94 -6.39 -7.39 19.49
CA ARG A 94 -6.60 -8.56 18.61
C ARG A 94 -7.57 -9.59 19.21
N PRO A 95 -7.57 -9.94 20.52
CA PRO A 95 -8.54 -10.88 21.07
C PRO A 95 -10.02 -10.46 20.91
N TRP A 96 -10.29 -9.16 20.80
CA TRP A 96 -11.63 -8.63 20.57
C TRP A 96 -11.95 -8.46 19.08
N LEU A 97 -10.97 -8.01 18.27
CA LEU A 97 -11.13 -7.82 16.83
C LEU A 97 -11.11 -9.13 16.02
N GLY A 98 -10.45 -10.17 16.51
CA GLY A 98 -10.25 -11.41 15.76
C GLY A 98 -9.52 -11.15 14.43
N GLU A 99 -10.00 -11.78 13.35
CA GLU A 99 -9.46 -11.60 11.99
C GLU A 99 -9.56 -10.15 11.47
N TRP A 100 -10.42 -9.31 12.06
CA TRP A 100 -10.58 -7.91 11.63
C TRP A 100 -9.40 -7.02 12.04
N ALA A 101 -8.55 -7.48 12.97
CA ALA A 101 -7.28 -6.83 13.26
C ALA A 101 -6.31 -6.91 12.08
N ASP A 102 -6.44 -7.92 11.23
CA ASP A 102 -5.55 -8.14 10.08
C ASP A 102 -5.76 -7.12 8.96
N ALA A 103 -6.79 -6.28 9.04
CA ALA A 103 -6.86 -5.06 8.24
C ALA A 103 -5.57 -4.22 8.37
N ALA A 104 -4.98 -4.15 9.57
CA ALA A 104 -3.77 -3.35 9.78
C ALA A 104 -2.51 -3.99 9.21
N THR A 105 -2.42 -5.32 9.22
CA THR A 105 -1.23 -6.04 8.80
C THR A 105 -1.26 -6.48 7.34
N GLN A 106 -2.44 -6.56 6.71
CA GLN A 106 -2.63 -7.17 5.40
C GLN A 106 -3.27 -6.26 4.35
N HIS A 107 -3.58 -4.98 4.64
CA HIS A 107 -4.20 -4.09 3.64
C HIS A 107 -3.28 -3.74 2.45
N HIS A 108 -1.99 -4.07 2.53
CA HIS A 108 -1.03 -3.97 1.43
C HIS A 108 -0.64 -5.32 0.82
N GLU A 109 -1.26 -6.42 1.26
CA GLU A 109 -1.18 -7.69 0.55
C GLU A 109 -1.93 -7.60 -0.77
N ARG A 110 -1.46 -8.36 -1.76
CA ARG A 110 -2.05 -8.39 -3.10
C ARG A 110 -2.62 -9.77 -3.37
N TRP A 111 -3.75 -9.81 -4.05
CA TRP A 111 -4.41 -11.08 -4.38
C TRP A 111 -3.50 -12.07 -5.13
N ASP A 112 -2.57 -11.57 -5.94
CA ASP A 112 -1.54 -12.31 -6.68
C ASP A 112 -0.30 -12.72 -5.86
N GLY A 113 -0.22 -12.41 -4.57
CA GLY A 113 0.91 -12.74 -3.70
C GLY A 113 2.11 -11.80 -3.83
N GLN A 114 2.07 -10.78 -4.69
CA GLN A 114 3.17 -9.82 -4.86
C GLN A 114 3.13 -8.66 -3.85
N GLY A 115 2.29 -8.80 -2.82
CA GLY A 115 2.06 -7.80 -1.78
C GLY A 115 3.12 -7.83 -0.69
N TYR A 116 2.82 -7.14 0.40
CA TYR A 116 3.67 -7.11 1.60
C TYR A 116 2.80 -6.94 2.85
N PRO A 117 3.29 -7.33 4.04
CA PRO A 117 4.65 -7.76 4.36
C PRO A 117 4.93 -9.26 4.19
N ALA A 118 3.91 -10.11 4.19
CA ALA A 118 4.06 -11.57 4.22
C ALA A 118 3.94 -12.23 2.83
N GLY A 119 3.49 -11.49 1.81
CA GLY A 119 3.35 -12.03 0.45
C GLY A 119 2.23 -13.05 0.34
N LEU A 120 1.15 -12.84 1.11
CA LEU A 120 0.00 -13.73 1.16
C LEU A 120 -0.78 -13.66 -0.17
N ALA A 121 -1.27 -14.80 -0.64
CA ALA A 121 -2.00 -14.87 -1.90
C ALA A 121 -3.47 -15.30 -1.71
N GLY A 122 -4.35 -14.77 -2.54
CA GLY A 122 -5.75 -15.16 -2.61
C GLY A 122 -6.46 -15.12 -1.25
N ARG A 123 -6.88 -16.30 -0.78
CA ARG A 123 -7.68 -16.46 0.46
C ARG A 123 -6.84 -16.60 1.74
N GLU A 124 -5.51 -16.63 1.62
CA GLU A 124 -4.61 -16.50 2.77
C GLU A 124 -4.71 -15.09 3.38
N ILE A 125 -5.05 -14.10 2.54
CA ILE A 125 -5.39 -12.76 2.98
C ILE A 125 -6.76 -12.79 3.66
N SER A 126 -6.82 -12.26 4.88
CA SER A 126 -8.06 -12.11 5.65
C SER A 126 -9.13 -11.36 4.86
N ARG A 127 -10.40 -11.58 5.21
CA ARG A 127 -11.50 -10.81 4.62
C ARG A 127 -11.32 -9.31 4.87
N ALA A 128 -10.81 -8.96 6.05
CA ALA A 128 -10.53 -7.59 6.45
C ALA A 128 -9.47 -6.93 5.54
N GLY A 129 -8.32 -7.59 5.35
CA GLY A 129 -7.24 -7.09 4.48
C GLY A 129 -7.72 -6.87 3.05
N ARG A 130 -8.45 -7.83 2.48
CA ARG A 130 -8.97 -7.75 1.10
C ARG A 130 -9.97 -6.60 0.89
N ILE A 131 -10.87 -6.37 1.86
CA ILE A 131 -11.84 -5.28 1.79
C ILE A 131 -11.14 -3.92 1.93
N VAL A 132 -10.27 -3.79 2.93
CA VAL A 132 -9.59 -2.53 3.21
C VAL A 132 -8.62 -2.15 2.10
N ALA A 133 -7.93 -3.11 1.46
CA ALA A 133 -7.06 -2.84 0.32
C ALA A 133 -7.77 -2.12 -0.84
N VAL A 134 -9.01 -2.54 -1.17
CA VAL A 134 -9.82 -1.89 -2.21
C VAL A 134 -10.25 -0.50 -1.78
N ALA A 135 -10.73 -0.36 -0.54
CA ALA A 135 -11.20 0.91 0.02
C ALA A 135 -10.07 1.96 0.13
N ASP A 136 -8.89 1.54 0.60
CA ASP A 136 -7.69 2.37 0.72
C ASP A 136 -7.22 2.86 -0.66
N ALA A 137 -7.02 1.94 -1.61
CA ALA A 137 -6.58 2.30 -2.95
C ALA A 137 -7.54 3.30 -3.62
N PHE A 138 -8.86 3.09 -3.49
CA PHE A 138 -9.85 4.01 -4.03
C PHE A 138 -9.78 5.39 -3.38
N ASP A 139 -9.64 5.47 -2.05
CA ASP A 139 -9.49 6.75 -1.35
C ASP A 139 -8.20 7.46 -1.76
N VAL A 140 -7.09 6.73 -1.86
CA VAL A 140 -5.78 7.26 -2.29
C VAL A 140 -5.87 7.88 -3.69
N MET A 141 -6.59 7.23 -4.61
CA MET A 141 -6.78 7.71 -5.99
C MET A 141 -7.67 8.96 -6.08
N THR A 142 -8.70 9.05 -5.24
CA THR A 142 -9.73 10.10 -5.33
C THR A 142 -9.51 11.27 -4.35
N ALA A 143 -8.60 11.13 -3.39
CA ALA A 143 -8.23 12.20 -2.47
C ALA A 143 -7.21 13.18 -3.09
N ALA A 144 -7.42 14.48 -2.88
CA ALA A 144 -6.45 15.50 -3.25
C ALA A 144 -5.20 15.40 -2.36
N ARG A 145 -4.01 15.22 -2.96
CA ARG A 145 -2.71 15.19 -2.27
C ARG A 145 -1.80 16.30 -2.79
N SER A 146 -0.84 16.75 -1.97
CA SER A 146 0.06 17.87 -2.29
C SER A 146 0.87 17.71 -3.58
N TYR A 147 0.99 16.47 -4.10
CA TYR A 147 1.83 16.14 -5.26
C TYR A 147 1.06 15.58 -6.47
N LYS A 148 -0.25 15.35 -6.36
CA LYS A 148 -1.03 14.73 -7.43
C LYS A 148 -2.50 15.18 -7.38
N PRO A 149 -3.08 15.63 -8.50
CA PRO A 149 -4.51 15.89 -8.56
C PRO A 149 -5.30 14.57 -8.39
N PRO A 150 -6.46 14.60 -7.73
CA PRO A 150 -7.30 13.41 -7.58
C PRO A 150 -7.79 12.91 -8.94
N LEU A 151 -7.89 11.60 -9.09
CA LEU A 151 -8.54 10.99 -10.26
C LEU A 151 -10.06 11.22 -10.21
N PRO A 152 -10.72 11.41 -11.37
CA PRO A 152 -12.17 11.29 -11.47
C PRO A 152 -12.64 9.94 -10.93
N VAL A 153 -13.84 9.93 -10.34
CA VAL A 153 -14.45 8.74 -9.72
C VAL A 153 -14.53 7.58 -10.70
N ASP A 154 -14.98 7.84 -11.92
CA ASP A 154 -15.16 6.81 -12.93
C ASP A 154 -13.81 6.20 -13.34
N ASP A 155 -12.75 6.99 -13.42
CA ASP A 155 -11.38 6.52 -13.72
C ASP A 155 -10.83 5.68 -12.56
N ALA A 156 -11.07 6.10 -11.31
CA ALA A 156 -10.67 5.34 -10.12
C ALA A 156 -11.42 4.00 -10.03
N LEU A 157 -12.72 3.96 -10.35
CA LEU A 157 -13.50 2.72 -10.42
C LEU A 157 -12.98 1.80 -11.53
N ALA A 158 -12.65 2.36 -12.70
CA ALA A 158 -12.05 1.61 -13.80
C ALA A 158 -10.67 1.03 -13.43
N GLU A 159 -9.85 1.78 -12.68
CA GLU A 159 -8.57 1.30 -12.14
C GLU A 159 -8.78 0.12 -11.18
N VAL A 160 -9.71 0.24 -10.23
CA VAL A 160 -10.04 -0.87 -9.31
C VAL A 160 -10.51 -2.10 -10.10
N ALA A 161 -11.38 -1.91 -11.09
CA ALA A 161 -11.88 -2.99 -11.94
C ALA A 161 -10.76 -3.71 -12.71
N ARG A 162 -9.82 -2.96 -13.28
CA ARG A 162 -8.71 -3.49 -14.08
C ARG A 162 -7.72 -4.33 -13.25
N ASN A 163 -7.60 -4.03 -11.97
CA ASN A 163 -6.69 -4.74 -11.06
C ASN A 163 -7.38 -5.87 -10.28
N ALA A 164 -8.61 -6.25 -10.66
CA ALA A 164 -9.30 -7.41 -10.10
C ALA A 164 -8.58 -8.71 -10.50
N GLY A 165 -8.29 -9.56 -9.52
CA GLY A 165 -7.59 -10.84 -9.73
C GLY A 165 -6.07 -10.74 -9.74
N THR A 166 -5.51 -9.53 -9.70
CA THR A 166 -4.09 -9.28 -9.50
C THR A 166 -3.86 -8.59 -8.17
N GLN A 167 -4.12 -7.29 -8.07
CA GLN A 167 -3.98 -6.56 -6.82
C GLN A 167 -5.12 -6.88 -5.86
N PHE A 168 -6.35 -6.96 -6.37
CA PHE A 168 -7.55 -7.01 -5.54
C PHE A 168 -8.32 -8.31 -5.70
N ASP A 169 -8.99 -8.75 -4.63
CA ASP A 169 -9.94 -9.86 -4.69
C ASP A 169 -11.08 -9.53 -5.67
N PRO A 170 -11.29 -10.36 -6.72
CA PRO A 170 -12.39 -10.15 -7.66
C PRO A 170 -13.78 -10.06 -7.02
N ALA A 171 -14.04 -10.77 -5.91
CA ALA A 171 -15.32 -10.72 -5.21
C ALA A 171 -15.54 -9.38 -4.51
N VAL A 172 -14.49 -8.84 -3.87
CA VAL A 172 -14.52 -7.52 -3.22
C VAL A 172 -14.71 -6.42 -4.27
N VAL A 173 -13.99 -6.52 -5.40
CA VAL A 173 -14.14 -5.56 -6.51
C VAL A 173 -15.56 -5.58 -7.06
N ARG A 174 -16.13 -6.76 -7.31
CA ARG A 174 -17.54 -6.86 -7.76
C ARG A 174 -18.50 -6.21 -6.78
N ALA A 175 -18.33 -6.44 -5.48
CA ALA A 175 -19.15 -5.80 -4.46
C ALA A 175 -18.98 -4.27 -4.44
N PHE A 176 -17.75 -3.77 -4.59
CA PHE A 176 -17.48 -2.34 -4.64
C PHE A 176 -18.11 -1.67 -5.87
N LEU A 177 -18.00 -2.29 -7.05
CA LEU A 177 -18.58 -1.77 -8.30
C LEU A 177 -20.12 -1.84 -8.32
N ALA A 178 -20.73 -2.70 -7.50
CA ALA A 178 -22.18 -2.78 -7.33
C ALA A 178 -22.74 -1.60 -6.50
N ILE A 179 -21.90 -0.84 -5.80
CA ILE A 179 -22.34 0.29 -4.98
C ILE A 179 -22.89 1.40 -5.89
N PRO A 180 -24.11 1.92 -5.64
CA PRO A 180 -24.66 3.02 -6.42
C PRO A 180 -23.75 4.27 -6.34
N PRO A 181 -23.45 4.95 -7.47
CA PRO A 181 -22.55 6.12 -7.50
C PRO A 181 -22.94 7.24 -6.53
N ARG A 182 -24.24 7.39 -6.24
CA ARG A 182 -24.75 8.34 -5.23
C ARG A 182 -24.17 8.06 -3.84
N ARG A 183 -24.05 6.79 -3.43
CA ARG A 183 -23.51 6.41 -2.12
C ARG A 183 -22.01 6.64 -2.05
N ILE A 184 -21.27 6.34 -3.12
CA ILE A 184 -19.83 6.66 -3.22
C ILE A 184 -19.62 8.18 -3.09
N ARG A 185 -20.44 8.99 -3.80
CA ARG A 185 -20.38 10.46 -3.72
C ARG A 185 -20.72 11.02 -2.34
N MET A 186 -21.59 10.37 -1.58
CA MET A 186 -21.88 10.78 -0.19
C MET A 186 -20.66 10.63 0.72
N VAL A 187 -19.86 9.58 0.53
CA VAL A 187 -18.61 9.38 1.30
C VAL A 187 -17.55 10.42 0.88
N MET A 188 -17.46 10.74 -0.41
CA MET A 188 -16.47 11.69 -0.94
C MET A 188 -16.83 13.17 -0.73
N GLY A 189 -18.11 13.52 -0.59
CA GLY A 189 -18.57 14.91 -0.50
C GLY A 189 -18.27 15.58 0.84
N SER A 190 -18.30 16.92 0.88
CA SER A 190 -18.06 17.79 2.06
C SER A 190 -18.96 17.55 3.28
N PHE A 191 -19.88 16.59 3.21
CA PHE A 191 -20.78 16.18 4.29
C PHE A 191 -20.52 14.77 4.81
N GLY A 192 -19.59 14.00 4.23
CA GLY A 192 -19.10 12.73 4.81
C GLY A 192 -18.30 12.90 6.12
N TRP A 193 -18.13 14.15 6.57
CA TRP A 193 -17.22 14.60 7.63
C TRP A 193 -17.90 15.42 8.75
N VAL A 194 -19.19 15.23 9.07
CA VAL A 194 -19.78 15.93 10.25
C VAL A 194 -19.08 15.58 11.59
N GLY A 195 -18.07 14.70 11.60
CA GLY A 195 -17.20 14.40 12.76
C GLY A 195 -15.98 15.31 12.99
N ASN A 196 -15.88 16.50 12.40
CA ASN A 196 -14.73 17.39 12.62
C ASN A 196 -15.04 18.89 12.46
N VAL A 197 -16.13 19.37 13.05
CA VAL A 197 -16.18 20.80 13.39
C VAL A 197 -15.46 21.00 14.72
N PRO A 198 -14.32 21.70 14.81
CA PRO A 198 -13.85 22.23 16.08
C PRO A 198 -14.63 23.52 16.34
N LEU A 199 -15.80 23.44 16.95
CA LEU A 199 -16.51 24.62 17.42
C LEU A 199 -16.96 24.42 18.87
N LEU A 200 -16.12 24.97 19.75
CA LEU A 200 -16.38 25.37 21.13
C LEU A 200 -16.59 24.26 22.16
N GLY A 201 -15.46 23.72 22.63
CA GLY A 201 -15.29 23.49 24.05
C GLY A 201 -15.16 24.85 24.74
N GLU A 202 -16.21 25.23 25.49
CA GLU A 202 -16.20 25.99 26.76
C GLU A 202 -17.64 26.45 27.04
N MET A 203 -18.45 25.59 27.64
CA MET A 203 -19.58 26.05 28.44
C MET A 203 -19.12 26.05 29.90
N SER A 204 -18.46 27.13 30.30
CA SER A 204 -18.39 27.50 31.71
C SER A 204 -19.75 28.04 32.15
N ALA A 205 -20.10 27.73 33.39
CA ALA A 205 -21.39 27.96 33.99
C ALA A 205 -21.75 29.46 34.13
N ALA A 206 -22.96 29.82 33.71
CA ALA A 206 -23.86 30.85 34.26
C ALA A 206 -25.09 30.89 33.33
N GLY A 207 -26.30 30.53 33.75
CA GLY A 207 -27.14 31.38 34.58
C GLY A 207 -28.29 31.97 33.73
N SER A 208 -29.53 31.56 34.06
CA SER A 208 -30.83 32.18 33.77
C SER A 208 -31.34 32.36 32.32
N ALA A 209 -32.43 31.64 32.05
CA ALA A 209 -33.74 32.11 31.54
C ALA A 209 -33.82 33.08 30.34
N GLY A 210 -34.52 32.66 29.29
CA GLY A 210 -35.18 33.59 28.34
C GLY A 210 -35.39 33.02 26.94
N THR A 211 -36.65 32.74 26.60
CA THR A 211 -37.16 32.55 25.23
C THR A 211 -36.71 33.65 24.27
N VAL A 212 -36.23 33.36 23.04
CA VAL A 212 -36.83 33.77 21.73
C VAL A 212 -36.13 33.09 20.53
N ALA A 213 -36.95 32.57 19.62
CA ALA A 213 -36.87 32.53 18.15
C ALA A 213 -35.58 32.23 17.35
N ALA A 214 -35.80 31.39 16.34
CA ALA A 214 -35.00 31.16 15.16
C ALA A 214 -34.57 32.46 14.44
N SER A 215 -33.26 32.69 14.33
CA SER A 215 -32.59 33.32 13.19
C SER A 215 -31.12 33.59 13.53
N ALA A 216 -30.19 32.81 12.97
CA ALA A 216 -28.77 33.19 12.88
C ALA A 216 -28.11 32.47 11.69
N VAL A 217 -28.57 32.81 10.48
CA VAL A 217 -27.75 32.73 9.27
C VAL A 217 -27.33 34.16 8.97
N ALA A 218 -26.07 34.52 9.25
CA ALA A 218 -25.33 35.59 8.56
C ALA A 218 -23.94 35.79 9.19
N SER A 219 -22.91 35.72 8.32
CA SER A 219 -21.66 36.50 8.37
C SER A 219 -20.44 35.95 9.13
N ILE A 220 -19.60 35.19 8.41
CA ILE A 220 -18.19 35.58 8.21
C ILE A 220 -17.88 35.49 6.71
N VAL A 221 -17.59 36.65 6.11
CA VAL A 221 -17.08 36.85 4.76
C VAL A 221 -15.61 37.25 4.86
N ALA A 222 -14.74 36.59 4.09
CA ALA A 222 -13.51 37.07 3.42
C ALA A 222 -12.56 35.86 3.25
N ALA A 223 -12.16 35.40 2.07
CA ALA A 223 -11.83 36.12 0.85
C ALA A 223 -12.04 35.25 -0.41
N GLY A 224 -12.42 35.90 -1.52
CA GLY A 224 -12.17 35.39 -2.87
C GLY A 224 -13.39 34.90 -3.66
N ALA A 225 -14.21 35.81 -4.19
CA ALA A 225 -14.37 36.00 -5.64
C ALA A 225 -15.51 36.98 -5.97
N ALA A 226 -15.11 38.07 -6.64
CA ALA A 226 -15.83 38.99 -7.52
C ALA A 226 -17.38 38.96 -7.64
N VAL A 227 -17.96 40.12 -7.30
CA VAL A 227 -18.96 40.89 -8.07
C VAL A 227 -20.04 40.10 -8.82
N LEU A 228 -21.27 40.08 -8.29
CA LEU A 228 -22.46 40.25 -9.13
C LEU A 228 -23.53 41.05 -8.38
N THR A 229 -23.95 42.13 -9.02
CA THR A 229 -24.87 43.17 -8.57
C THR A 229 -26.28 42.67 -8.27
N LEU A 230 -26.86 43.24 -7.21
CA LEU A 230 -28.26 43.15 -6.78
C LEU A 230 -29.25 43.59 -7.87
N VAL A 231 -30.25 42.74 -8.14
CA VAL A 231 -31.61 43.17 -8.52
C VAL A 231 -32.59 42.18 -7.86
N THR A 232 -33.36 42.65 -6.88
CA THR A 232 -34.67 42.07 -6.53
C THR A 232 -35.74 42.99 -7.12
N PRO A 233 -36.92 42.48 -7.54
CA PRO A 233 -38.01 42.48 -6.55
C PRO A 233 -39.07 41.38 -6.67
N SER A 234 -39.82 41.29 -5.56
CA SER A 234 -41.23 40.89 -5.38
C SER A 234 -41.62 39.40 -5.40
N LEU A 235 -42.01 38.96 -4.19
CA LEU A 235 -42.80 37.78 -3.89
C LEU A 235 -44.29 38.11 -4.10
N ASP A 236 -45.00 37.24 -4.81
CA ASP A 236 -46.46 37.11 -4.70
C ASP A 236 -46.85 35.66 -5.01
N GLY A 237 -47.74 35.10 -4.19
CA GLY A 237 -48.47 33.87 -4.51
C GLY A 237 -48.07 32.63 -3.70
N LEU A 238 -48.55 32.54 -2.46
CA LEU A 238 -48.67 31.27 -1.73
C LEU A 238 -49.84 30.44 -2.29
N ASN A 239 -49.62 29.13 -2.45
CA ASN A 239 -50.63 28.10 -2.18
C ASN A 239 -49.90 26.82 -1.71
N PRO A 240 -50.28 26.23 -0.57
CA PRO A 240 -49.70 24.98 -0.11
C PRO A 240 -50.32 23.79 -0.86
N VAL A 241 -49.49 22.91 -1.41
CA VAL A 241 -49.91 21.63 -1.95
C VAL A 241 -49.79 20.57 -0.85
N GLU A 242 -50.94 19.98 -0.55
CA GLU A 242 -51.18 18.86 0.34
C GLU A 242 -50.55 17.58 -0.25
N TYR A 243 -49.61 16.95 0.47
CA TYR A 243 -49.11 15.61 0.10
C TYR A 243 -49.83 14.55 0.92
N ALA A 244 -50.68 13.79 0.24
CA ALA A 244 -51.33 12.60 0.76
C ALA A 244 -50.31 11.48 0.99
N ASN A 245 -50.43 10.81 2.14
CA ASN A 245 -49.65 9.66 2.56
C ASN A 245 -50.40 8.38 2.10
N PRO A 246 -49.95 7.64 1.08
CA PRO A 246 -50.49 6.30 0.85
C PRO A 246 -49.81 5.36 1.87
N TRP A 247 -50.47 4.26 2.22
CA TRP A 247 -50.02 3.27 3.21
C TRP A 247 -50.40 3.58 4.68
N ALA A 248 -51.71 3.78 4.88
CA ALA A 248 -52.35 3.49 6.16
C ALA A 248 -53.44 2.42 5.97
N SER A 249 -53.21 1.28 6.64
CA SER A 249 -54.16 0.27 7.16
C SER A 249 -55.03 -0.56 6.20
N GLY A 250 -55.04 -1.87 6.44
CA GLY A 250 -56.06 -2.79 5.94
C GLY A 250 -55.71 -4.26 6.11
N SER A 251 -55.91 -4.78 7.32
CA SER A 251 -55.97 -6.18 7.74
C SER A 251 -56.82 -7.10 6.85
N HIS A 252 -56.47 -8.38 6.72
CA HIS A 252 -57.36 -9.53 7.03
C HIS A 252 -56.60 -10.87 7.00
N GLU A 253 -57.13 -11.80 7.81
CA GLU A 253 -56.63 -13.09 8.28
C GLU A 253 -56.42 -14.20 7.22
N ALA A 254 -55.37 -14.99 7.50
CA ALA A 254 -55.26 -16.46 7.54
C ALA A 254 -56.07 -17.34 6.56
N THR A 255 -55.39 -18.28 5.90
CA THR A 255 -55.56 -19.73 6.16
C THR A 255 -54.33 -20.49 5.65
N ALA A 256 -53.84 -21.43 6.47
CA ALA A 256 -52.73 -22.32 6.19
C ALA A 256 -53.16 -23.55 5.37
N VAL A 257 -52.31 -24.00 4.46
CA VAL A 257 -52.22 -25.41 4.02
C VAL A 257 -50.74 -25.73 3.80
N ALA A 258 -50.28 -26.83 4.39
CA ALA A 258 -48.93 -27.40 4.25
C ALA A 258 -49.03 -28.72 3.44
N PRO A 259 -47.92 -29.45 3.20
CA PRO A 259 -47.39 -29.76 1.88
C PRO A 259 -47.79 -31.16 1.36
N ASP A 260 -47.70 -31.37 0.04
CA ASP A 260 -47.64 -32.71 -0.56
C ASP A 260 -46.30 -32.91 -1.29
N ASP A 261 -45.73 -34.10 -1.05
CA ASP A 261 -44.46 -34.64 -1.50
C ASP A 261 -44.47 -35.09 -2.99
N PRO A 262 -43.30 -35.48 -3.56
CA PRO A 262 -43.08 -35.55 -5.00
C PRO A 262 -43.21 -36.97 -5.60
N GLU A 263 -43.62 -37.04 -6.88
CA GLU A 263 -43.41 -38.18 -7.78
C GLU A 263 -42.91 -37.64 -9.14
N THR A 264 -41.63 -37.86 -9.47
CA THR A 264 -41.14 -38.85 -10.45
C THR A 264 -41.74 -38.73 -11.85
N ASP A 265 -40.90 -38.33 -12.81
CA ASP A 265 -40.82 -39.08 -14.07
C ASP A 265 -39.40 -39.03 -14.64
N GLN A 266 -38.93 -40.22 -15.01
CA GLN A 266 -37.64 -40.53 -15.62
C GLN A 266 -37.84 -40.63 -17.13
N THR A 267 -36.92 -40.05 -17.91
CA THR A 267 -36.46 -40.60 -19.19
C THR A 267 -35.02 -40.09 -19.35
N ASP A 268 -34.01 -40.89 -19.02
CA ASP A 268 -33.37 -41.91 -19.85
C ASP A 268 -32.76 -41.32 -21.14
N GLN A 269 -31.47 -41.01 -21.07
CA GLN A 269 -30.54 -41.39 -22.13
C GLN A 269 -29.12 -41.53 -21.59
N THR A 270 -28.70 -42.78 -21.70
CA THR A 270 -27.43 -43.44 -21.41
C THR A 270 -26.21 -42.90 -22.16
N ASP A 271 -25.07 -43.10 -21.51
CA ASP A 271 -23.77 -43.49 -22.09
C ASP A 271 -22.88 -42.40 -22.70
N GLN A 272 -21.87 -41.98 -21.95
CA GLN A 272 -20.45 -42.26 -22.28
C GLN A 272 -19.53 -41.60 -21.26
N THR A 273 -18.97 -42.43 -20.40
CA THR A 273 -17.76 -42.14 -19.62
C THR A 273 -16.67 -42.92 -20.34
N ASP A 274 -15.74 -42.24 -21.00
CA ASP A 274 -14.40 -42.72 -21.38
C ASP A 274 -13.79 -41.74 -22.38
N GLN A 275 -12.85 -40.91 -21.91
CA GLN A 275 -11.65 -40.48 -22.63
C GLN A 275 -10.89 -39.45 -21.78
N ILE A 276 -10.15 -39.99 -20.80
CA ILE A 276 -8.94 -39.39 -20.25
C ILE A 276 -7.83 -40.31 -20.76
N ASP A 277 -6.94 -39.78 -21.60
CA ASP A 277 -5.64 -40.33 -22.06
C ASP A 277 -5.46 -40.19 -23.58
N GLU A 278 -4.98 -39.03 -24.03
CA GLU A 278 -4.05 -38.95 -25.16
C GLU A 278 -3.52 -37.51 -25.28
N ILE A 279 -2.21 -37.33 -25.07
CA ILE A 279 -1.24 -36.54 -25.87
C ILE A 279 0.06 -36.57 -25.05
N ALA A 280 0.82 -37.66 -25.22
CA ALA A 280 2.24 -37.72 -24.90
C ALA A 280 2.91 -38.74 -25.81
N ARG A 281 4.10 -38.36 -26.31
CA ARG A 281 5.02 -39.03 -27.26
C ARG A 281 4.79 -38.57 -28.71
N GLU A 282 5.82 -38.24 -29.49
CA GLU A 282 7.04 -39.03 -29.70
C GLU A 282 8.08 -38.20 -30.51
N VAL A 283 9.35 -38.15 -30.08
CA VAL A 283 10.50 -37.89 -30.96
C VAL A 283 11.68 -38.75 -30.47
N GLU A 284 12.07 -39.74 -31.29
CA GLU A 284 13.21 -40.63 -31.07
C GLU A 284 14.57 -39.99 -31.48
N PRO A 285 15.72 -40.48 -30.95
CA PRO A 285 17.07 -40.05 -31.33
C PRO A 285 17.87 -41.12 -32.12
N ALA A 286 18.83 -40.70 -32.96
CA ALA A 286 19.99 -41.50 -33.42
C ALA A 286 20.97 -40.65 -34.28
N PRO A 287 22.21 -41.08 -34.56
CA PRO A 287 23.22 -41.71 -33.69
C PRO A 287 24.62 -41.04 -33.82
N ALA A 288 25.60 -41.57 -33.07
CA ALA A 288 27.02 -41.17 -33.08
C ALA A 288 27.78 -41.67 -34.33
N ASP A 289 28.80 -40.93 -34.75
CA ASP A 289 29.85 -41.43 -35.66
C ASP A 289 31.22 -40.85 -35.32
N ASP A 290 32.24 -41.68 -35.51
CA ASP A 290 33.64 -41.49 -35.20
C ASP A 290 34.43 -40.93 -36.41
N GLY A 291 35.64 -40.42 -36.17
CA GLY A 291 36.59 -40.12 -37.25
C GLY A 291 37.35 -38.81 -37.11
N SER A 292 38.61 -38.90 -36.71
CA SER A 292 39.65 -37.90 -36.99
C SER A 292 40.47 -38.38 -38.21
N PRO A 293 41.00 -37.48 -39.07
CA PRO A 293 42.43 -37.22 -38.93
C PRO A 293 42.91 -35.78 -39.25
N THR A 294 44.04 -35.50 -38.60
CA THR A 294 45.02 -34.40 -38.64
C THR A 294 45.44 -33.85 -40.03
N THR A 295 45.62 -32.52 -40.17
CA THR A 295 46.87 -31.91 -40.71
C THR A 295 47.07 -30.41 -40.40
N ALA A 296 48.18 -30.12 -39.72
CA ALA A 296 49.12 -28.98 -39.77
C ALA A 296 48.64 -27.49 -39.74
N ALA A 297 49.13 -26.79 -38.70
CA ALA A 297 49.14 -25.34 -38.53
C ALA A 297 50.46 -24.67 -39.01
N PRO A 298 50.48 -23.34 -39.22
CA PRO A 298 51.62 -22.47 -38.94
C PRO A 298 51.38 -21.59 -37.69
N PRO A 299 52.43 -20.96 -37.12
CA PRO A 299 52.58 -20.85 -35.67
C PRO A 299 52.11 -19.52 -35.06
N GLY A 300 51.76 -19.58 -33.77
CA GLY A 300 52.10 -18.50 -32.85
C GLY A 300 50.96 -17.78 -32.15
N VAL A 301 50.11 -18.49 -31.38
CA VAL A 301 49.54 -17.95 -30.13
C VAL A 301 49.39 -19.11 -29.14
N THR A 302 50.01 -18.99 -27.97
CA THR A 302 49.93 -19.95 -26.87
C THR A 302 48.51 -20.02 -26.32
N PRO A 303 47.87 -21.21 -26.18
CA PRO A 303 46.59 -21.34 -25.52
C PRO A 303 46.83 -21.62 -24.04
N THR A 304 46.67 -20.60 -23.19
CA THR A 304 46.38 -20.85 -21.78
C THR A 304 44.87 -21.01 -21.68
N THR A 305 44.47 -22.19 -21.22
CA THR A 305 43.10 -22.63 -20.90
C THR A 305 42.26 -21.53 -20.25
N ALA A 306 41.37 -20.92 -21.03
CA ALA A 306 40.16 -20.32 -20.49
C ALA A 306 39.28 -21.50 -20.05
N GLY A 307 39.16 -21.71 -18.74
CA GLY A 307 37.99 -22.39 -18.19
C GLY A 307 36.73 -21.62 -18.59
N PRO A 308 35.51 -22.17 -18.39
CA PRO A 308 34.32 -21.35 -18.55
C PRO A 308 34.50 -20.14 -17.62
N ASP A 309 34.52 -18.94 -18.19
CA ASP A 309 34.58 -17.69 -17.43
C ASP A 309 33.15 -17.41 -16.94
N PRO A 310 32.83 -17.59 -15.65
CA PRO A 310 31.62 -17.01 -15.08
C PRO A 310 31.83 -15.50 -15.01
N THR A 311 31.44 -14.78 -16.06
CA THR A 311 31.65 -13.33 -16.16
C THR A 311 30.69 -12.63 -15.20
N VAL A 312 31.13 -12.51 -13.94
CA VAL A 312 30.68 -11.50 -13.00
C VAL A 312 31.35 -10.20 -13.42
N THR A 313 30.57 -9.15 -13.63
CA THR A 313 31.08 -7.81 -13.97
C THR A 313 30.80 -6.89 -12.81
N ILE A 314 31.79 -6.73 -11.93
CA ILE A 314 31.73 -5.81 -10.79
C ILE A 314 32.43 -4.51 -11.19
N ARG A 315 31.82 -3.36 -10.89
CA ARG A 315 32.27 -2.05 -11.36
C ARG A 315 32.61 -1.13 -10.19
N ASP A 316 33.65 -0.33 -10.38
CA ASP A 316 34.01 0.71 -9.42
C ASP A 316 32.88 1.73 -9.24
N ASP A 317 32.78 2.28 -8.03
CA ASP A 317 31.79 3.28 -7.64
C ASP A 317 32.45 4.56 -7.13
N ASP A 318 31.75 5.67 -7.28
CA ASP A 318 32.12 6.96 -6.70
C ASP A 318 30.96 7.49 -5.86
N GLU A 319 31.26 7.88 -4.62
CA GLU A 319 30.28 8.45 -3.69
C GLU A 319 30.77 9.78 -3.12
N THR A 320 29.84 10.71 -2.87
CA THR A 320 30.16 11.98 -2.19
C THR A 320 29.28 12.17 -0.96
N LEU A 321 29.91 12.29 0.21
CA LEU A 321 29.24 12.45 1.50
C LEU A 321 29.59 13.80 2.14
N MET A 322 28.69 14.32 2.98
CA MET A 322 28.99 15.47 3.82
C MET A 322 29.65 15.00 5.12
N ALA A 323 30.56 15.81 5.66
CA ALA A 323 31.18 15.55 6.95
C ALA A 323 30.13 15.33 8.07
N GLY A 324 30.31 14.25 8.83
CA GLY A 324 29.39 13.80 9.89
C GLY A 324 28.08 13.18 9.39
N ALA A 325 27.95 12.87 8.10
CA ALA A 325 26.78 12.17 7.56
C ALA A 325 26.94 10.65 7.62
N ILE A 326 25.83 9.94 7.76
CA ILE A 326 25.75 8.50 7.52
C ILE A 326 25.20 8.30 6.10
N GLY A 327 26.00 7.68 5.24
CA GLY A 327 25.64 7.34 3.86
C GLY A 327 25.53 5.83 3.66
N ILE A 328 24.85 5.40 2.60
CA ILE A 328 24.83 4.01 2.16
C ILE A 328 25.45 3.96 0.76
N LEU A 329 26.64 3.36 0.67
CA LEU A 329 27.39 3.17 -0.57
C LEU A 329 26.68 2.10 -1.39
N GLN A 330 26.13 2.50 -2.53
CA GLN A 330 25.26 1.70 -3.38
C GLN A 330 26.03 0.73 -4.29
N ILE A 331 26.93 -0.04 -3.70
CA ILE A 331 27.98 -0.77 -4.42
C ILE A 331 27.50 -1.82 -5.43
N LEU A 332 26.25 -2.28 -5.36
CA LEU A 332 25.74 -3.32 -6.26
C LEU A 332 24.91 -2.77 -7.44
N ASN A 333 24.65 -1.46 -7.49
CA ASN A 333 23.68 -0.88 -8.45
C ASN A 333 24.17 -0.90 -9.91
N ASN A 334 25.46 -1.02 -10.12
CA ASN A 334 26.11 -1.08 -11.44
C ASN A 334 26.78 -2.44 -11.71
N ASP A 335 26.60 -3.40 -10.80
CA ASP A 335 27.14 -4.75 -10.86
C ASP A 335 26.13 -5.71 -11.47
N SER A 336 26.62 -6.67 -12.26
CA SER A 336 25.76 -7.69 -12.86
C SER A 336 26.55 -8.94 -13.22
N THR A 337 25.82 -10.02 -13.47
CA THR A 337 26.37 -11.30 -13.92
C THR A 337 25.77 -11.67 -15.27
N THR A 338 26.34 -12.68 -15.94
CA THR A 338 25.76 -13.20 -17.19
C THR A 338 24.38 -13.86 -16.98
N THR A 339 24.04 -14.25 -15.75
CA THR A 339 22.78 -14.93 -15.40
C THR A 339 21.76 -14.05 -14.67
N GLY A 340 22.09 -12.80 -14.34
CA GLY A 340 21.23 -11.90 -13.57
C GLY A 340 22.01 -11.02 -12.58
N ASP A 341 21.42 -10.76 -11.42
CA ASP A 341 22.01 -9.94 -10.36
C ASP A 341 23.01 -10.73 -9.50
N VAL A 342 23.93 -10.02 -8.84
CA VAL A 342 24.91 -10.58 -7.89
C VAL A 342 24.25 -10.96 -6.55
N ASP A 343 24.78 -11.93 -5.79
CA ASP A 343 24.17 -12.32 -4.49
C ASP A 343 24.61 -11.35 -3.38
N PRO A 344 23.69 -10.51 -2.84
CA PRO A 344 24.03 -9.52 -1.82
C PRO A 344 24.53 -10.14 -0.50
N ARG A 345 24.25 -11.42 -0.23
CA ARG A 345 24.70 -12.11 0.99
C ARG A 345 26.18 -12.45 0.96
N THR A 346 26.80 -12.40 -0.21
CA THR A 346 28.21 -12.75 -0.42
C THR A 346 29.15 -11.56 -0.33
N VAL A 347 28.60 -10.35 -0.19
CA VAL A 347 29.40 -9.12 -0.11
C VAL A 347 30.33 -9.18 1.09
N SER A 348 31.61 -8.87 0.84
CA SER A 348 32.63 -8.72 1.87
C SER A 348 33.54 -7.54 1.55
N VAL A 349 34.05 -6.88 2.59
CA VAL A 349 35.05 -5.81 2.44
C VAL A 349 36.44 -6.44 2.49
N VAL A 350 37.17 -6.30 1.38
CA VAL A 350 38.53 -6.82 1.19
C VAL A 350 39.57 -5.84 1.73
N ASP A 351 39.39 -4.55 1.44
CA ASP A 351 40.22 -3.46 1.95
C ASP A 351 39.32 -2.40 2.59
N PRO A 352 39.35 -2.23 3.92
CA PRO A 352 38.41 -1.38 4.63
C PRO A 352 38.73 0.11 4.48
N PRO A 353 37.72 0.99 4.61
CA PRO A 353 37.93 2.42 4.59
C PRO A 353 38.77 2.91 5.78
N THR A 354 39.50 4.00 5.58
CA THR A 354 40.46 4.55 6.54
C THR A 354 39.97 5.81 7.26
N GLN A 355 39.04 6.54 6.66
CA GLN A 355 38.48 7.78 7.22
C GLN A 355 37.17 7.54 7.97
N ALA A 356 36.47 6.44 7.67
CA ALA A 356 35.18 6.12 8.27
C ALA A 356 35.23 6.10 9.80
N VAL A 357 34.26 6.71 10.47
CA VAL A 357 34.06 6.56 11.92
C VAL A 357 33.59 5.15 12.23
N SER A 358 32.64 4.66 11.42
CA SER A 358 32.14 3.29 11.45
C SER A 358 31.65 2.89 10.07
N TRP A 359 31.61 1.58 9.80
CA TRP A 359 30.97 1.03 8.61
C TRP A 359 30.42 -0.37 8.87
N VAL A 360 29.38 -0.74 8.13
CA VAL A 360 28.75 -2.07 8.24
C VAL A 360 28.14 -2.50 6.91
N ILE A 361 28.30 -3.78 6.56
CA ILE A 361 27.58 -4.39 5.43
C ILE A 361 26.15 -4.67 5.88
N LEU A 362 25.19 -4.13 5.15
CA LEU A 362 23.77 -4.32 5.40
C LEU A 362 23.30 -5.68 4.86
N ALA A 363 22.14 -6.16 5.32
CA ALA A 363 21.54 -7.40 4.79
C ALA A 363 21.23 -7.33 3.28
N SER A 364 21.14 -6.10 2.73
CA SER A 364 21.00 -5.83 1.29
C SER A 364 22.30 -5.93 0.49
N GLY A 365 23.45 -6.16 1.14
CA GLY A 365 24.76 -6.20 0.49
C GLY A 365 25.43 -4.84 0.30
N HIS A 366 24.73 -3.72 0.54
CA HIS A 366 25.35 -2.39 0.51
C HIS A 366 26.12 -2.06 1.79
N ILE A 367 27.01 -1.06 1.73
CA ILE A 367 27.82 -0.65 2.88
C ILE A 367 27.27 0.66 3.46
N GLN A 368 26.84 0.64 4.71
CA GLN A 368 26.63 1.87 5.47
C GLN A 368 27.98 2.43 5.91
N TYR A 369 28.24 3.70 5.61
CA TYR A 369 29.47 4.42 5.90
C TYR A 369 29.16 5.67 6.72
N GLU A 370 29.77 5.79 7.90
CA GLU A 370 29.69 6.99 8.74
C GLU A 370 30.90 7.89 8.49
N ALA A 371 30.66 9.03 7.84
CA ALA A 371 31.71 9.99 7.53
C ALA A 371 32.17 10.75 8.79
N PRO A 372 33.48 10.97 8.95
CA PRO A 372 33.99 11.76 10.07
C PRO A 372 33.48 13.20 10.01
N ASP A 373 33.27 13.80 11.18
CA ASP A 373 33.04 15.23 11.26
C ASP A 373 34.38 15.95 11.05
N THR A 374 34.47 16.73 9.98
CA THR A 374 35.70 17.38 9.52
C THR A 374 35.40 18.75 8.92
N SER A 375 36.31 19.69 9.14
CA SER A 375 36.29 21.03 8.56
C SER A 375 37.13 21.14 7.29
N VAL A 376 37.71 20.03 6.81
CA VAL A 376 38.47 19.95 5.55
C VAL A 376 37.95 18.79 4.70
N ASP A 377 37.97 18.96 3.38
CA ASP A 377 37.58 17.90 2.46
C ASP A 377 38.56 16.73 2.60
N LEU A 378 38.02 15.51 2.64
CA LEU A 378 38.79 14.28 2.73
C LEU A 378 38.42 13.35 1.58
N SER A 379 39.32 12.43 1.24
CA SER A 379 39.02 11.31 0.36
C SER A 379 39.27 10.00 1.10
N ASP A 380 38.41 9.02 0.87
CA ASP A 380 38.57 7.67 1.39
C ASP A 380 38.34 6.65 0.27
N ARG A 381 38.72 5.40 0.53
CA ARG A 381 38.61 4.31 -0.43
C ARG A 381 38.34 3.01 0.29
N LEU A 382 37.49 2.15 -0.29
CA LEU A 382 37.36 0.76 0.13
C LEU A 382 37.31 -0.17 -1.08
N ILE A 383 37.71 -1.42 -0.89
CA ILE A 383 37.59 -2.49 -1.89
C ILE A 383 36.63 -3.54 -1.34
N TYR A 384 35.63 -3.92 -2.13
CA TYR A 384 34.71 -5.00 -1.79
C TYR A 384 34.84 -6.16 -2.78
N SER A 385 34.36 -7.33 -2.37
CA SER A 385 34.15 -8.49 -3.23
C SER A 385 32.71 -8.97 -3.11
N VAL A 386 32.16 -9.45 -4.21
CA VAL A 386 30.83 -10.06 -4.27
C VAL A 386 30.88 -11.23 -5.26
N CYS A 387 30.04 -12.24 -5.00
CA CYS A 387 29.96 -13.45 -5.80
C CYS A 387 28.58 -13.61 -6.45
N ASP A 388 28.53 -14.39 -7.53
CA ASP A 388 27.29 -14.86 -8.12
C ASP A 388 26.78 -16.15 -7.44
N GLU A 389 25.58 -16.60 -7.85
CA GLU A 389 24.96 -17.84 -7.33
C GLU A 389 25.76 -19.11 -7.67
N SER A 390 26.67 -19.04 -8.64
CA SER A 390 27.57 -20.14 -9.02
C SER A 390 28.85 -20.19 -8.17
N GLY A 391 29.08 -19.15 -7.35
CA GLY A 391 30.25 -19.01 -6.49
C GLY A 391 31.45 -18.34 -7.16
N SER A 392 31.28 -17.73 -8.33
CA SER A 392 32.32 -16.88 -8.93
C SER A 392 32.31 -15.51 -8.28
N CYS A 393 33.48 -14.98 -7.94
CA CYS A 393 33.61 -13.69 -7.25
C CYS A 393 34.56 -12.77 -8.00
N ASP A 394 34.28 -11.47 -7.93
CA ASP A 394 35.18 -10.42 -8.40
C ASP A 394 35.22 -9.27 -7.38
N THR A 395 36.06 -8.26 -7.62
CA THR A 395 36.27 -7.13 -6.71
C THR A 395 36.17 -5.79 -7.42
N ALA A 396 35.65 -4.78 -6.73
CA ALA A 396 35.69 -3.40 -7.19
C ALA A 396 36.00 -2.42 -6.06
N THR A 397 36.36 -1.20 -6.46
CA THR A 397 36.74 -0.10 -5.59
C THR A 397 35.60 0.91 -5.47
N VAL A 398 35.34 1.39 -4.27
CA VAL A 398 34.54 2.60 -4.04
C VAL A 398 35.47 3.75 -3.68
N ASN A 399 35.47 4.82 -4.46
CA ASN A 399 36.13 6.08 -4.10
C ASN A 399 35.13 7.01 -3.42
N ILE A 400 35.48 7.52 -2.24
CA ILE A 400 34.56 8.30 -1.41
C ILE A 400 35.15 9.69 -1.23
N SER A 401 34.41 10.71 -1.63
CA SER A 401 34.76 12.12 -1.37
C SER A 401 33.92 12.65 -0.20
N ILE A 402 34.56 13.17 0.85
CA ILE A 402 33.89 13.75 2.01
C ILE A 402 34.03 15.25 1.95
N THR A 403 32.92 15.96 1.75
CA THR A 403 32.86 17.42 1.73
C THR A 403 32.78 17.97 3.16
N ALA A 404 33.67 18.88 3.51
CA ALA A 404 33.71 19.56 4.80
C ALA A 404 32.41 20.29 5.12
N ARG A 405 32.06 20.39 6.41
CA ARG A 405 31.02 21.34 6.83
C ARG A 405 31.53 22.76 6.65
N ALA A 406 30.73 23.60 5.99
CA ALA A 406 30.99 25.03 5.97
C ALA A 406 30.97 25.55 7.41
N ASN A 407 32.06 26.16 7.85
CA ASN A 407 32.08 26.86 9.14
C ASN A 407 30.95 27.89 9.13
N ALA A 408 29.92 27.69 9.96
CA ALA A 408 28.94 28.73 10.20
C ALA A 408 29.70 29.96 10.69
N ALA A 409 29.71 31.02 9.88
CA ALA A 409 30.32 32.28 10.28
C ALA A 409 29.66 32.73 11.61
N PRO A 410 30.46 33.21 12.57
CA PRO A 410 30.05 33.41 13.96
C PRO A 410 28.91 34.41 14.13
#